data_AF-A0A7X7MW81-F1
#
_entry.id   AF-A0A7X7MW81-F1
#
_cell.length_a   1.000
_cell.length_b   1.000
_cell.length_c   1.000
_cell.angle_alpha   90.00
_cell.angle_beta   90.00
_cell.angle_gamma   90.00
#
_symmetry.space_group_name_H-M   'P 1'
#
loop_
_entity.id
_entity.type
_entity.pdbx_description
1 polymer ?
#
loop_
_entity_poly.entity_id
_entity_poly.type
_entity_poly.pdbx_seq_one_letter_code
_entity_poly.pdbx_strand_id
1 'polypeptide(L)'
;LLEEPPAYQTVLKEKLKAGLSYPTASAAALISYFDDPALNETISQPNNILGIYYMKALMKRKSTIKPYTLLRCGSHYHEEMLGSKSDVGEAEILSSARSIRHSIASDLPLSEIADHIPAQVLQLLVQHQGQSFPITTDDFTAVLGYRLLNEMNKGFTDYIDVSENLSDRIVKEVGHYRSLSDFIDLLKTKDFTHARISRCLMHIMLGMQNETLADYIRSDYIAYARPLGFRNDSVTLLSAAKEHTSIPLLGKLADAKNILSPKAYAMLQEDIYASHVYQLAVAQKFHTTFSHEYQRRIIKI
;
A
#
# COMPACT_ATOMS: atom_id res chain seq x y z
N LEU A 1 9.50 20.46 -7.24
CA LEU A 1 9.11 21.70 -6.52
C LEU A 1 9.01 21.41 -5.03
N LEU A 2 9.95 21.92 -4.22
CA LEU A 2 9.99 21.72 -2.77
C LEU A 2 8.95 22.58 -2.04
N GLU A 3 8.94 23.87 -2.39
CA GLU A 3 8.10 24.91 -1.78
C GLU A 3 6.69 24.98 -2.37
N GLU A 4 6.38 24.16 -3.40
CA GLU A 4 5.08 24.11 -4.06
C GLU A 4 4.52 25.51 -4.38
N PRO A 5 5.01 26.20 -5.43
CA PRO A 5 4.64 27.59 -5.72
C PRO A 5 3.12 27.75 -5.94
N PRO A 6 2.56 28.95 -5.72
CA PRO A 6 1.11 29.17 -5.81
C PRO A 6 0.48 28.68 -7.12
N ALA A 7 1.14 28.90 -8.26
CA ALA A 7 0.68 28.41 -9.57
C ALA A 7 0.52 26.88 -9.60
N TYR A 8 1.47 26.14 -9.03
CA TYR A 8 1.38 24.68 -8.90
C TYR A 8 0.26 24.28 -7.94
N GLN A 9 0.14 24.94 -6.79
CA GLN A 9 -0.89 24.61 -5.78
C GLN A 9 -2.31 24.85 -6.30
N THR A 10 -2.52 25.90 -7.10
CA THR A 10 -3.82 26.19 -7.71
C THR A 10 -4.24 25.03 -8.61
N VAL A 11 -3.38 24.63 -9.55
CA VAL A 11 -3.68 23.50 -10.45
C VAL A 11 -3.84 22.21 -9.66
N LEU A 12 -2.98 21.94 -8.66
CA LEU A 12 -3.10 20.76 -7.80
C LEU A 12 -4.47 20.70 -7.11
N LYS A 13 -4.91 21.81 -6.50
CA LYS A 13 -6.22 21.89 -5.82
C LYS A 13 -7.37 21.72 -6.81
N GLU A 14 -7.29 22.33 -7.99
CA GLU A 14 -8.29 22.15 -9.05
C GLU A 14 -8.39 20.69 -9.49
N LYS A 15 -7.25 20.03 -9.73
CA LYS A 15 -7.20 18.63 -10.14
C LYS A 15 -7.67 17.68 -9.03
N LEU A 16 -7.35 17.96 -7.77
CA LEU A 16 -7.88 17.23 -6.61
C LEU A 16 -9.39 17.40 -6.47
N LYS A 17 -9.92 18.62 -6.68
CA LYS A 17 -11.36 18.91 -6.70
C LYS A 17 -12.07 18.20 -7.85
N ALA A 18 -11.40 18.09 -9.01
CA ALA A 18 -11.84 17.28 -10.14
C ALA A 18 -11.64 15.76 -9.92
N GLY A 19 -11.35 15.34 -8.68
CA GLY A 19 -11.33 13.93 -8.28
C GLY A 19 -10.07 13.14 -8.60
N LEU A 20 -9.07 13.75 -9.25
CA LEU A 20 -7.81 13.05 -9.53
C LEU A 20 -7.13 12.59 -8.24
N SER A 21 -6.52 11.41 -8.27
CA SER A 21 -5.69 10.92 -7.15
C SER A 21 -4.54 11.90 -6.91
N TYR A 22 -4.07 12.03 -5.67
CA TYR A 22 -2.98 12.97 -5.37
C TYR A 22 -1.74 12.81 -6.28
N PRO A 23 -1.24 11.58 -6.57
CA PRO A 23 -0.18 11.38 -7.55
C PRO A 23 -0.52 11.92 -8.95
N THR A 24 -1.73 11.64 -9.46
CA THR A 24 -2.17 12.09 -10.79
C THR A 24 -2.41 13.60 -10.83
N ALA A 25 -3.00 14.17 -9.77
CA ALA A 25 -3.24 15.60 -9.63
C ALA A 25 -1.92 16.37 -9.52
N SER A 26 -0.95 15.83 -8.78
CA SER A 26 0.41 16.38 -8.68
C SER A 26 1.14 16.29 -10.02
N ALA A 27 1.09 15.14 -10.70
CA ALA A 27 1.65 14.98 -12.03
C ALA A 27 1.07 16.01 -13.00
N ALA A 28 -0.25 16.14 -13.06
CA ALA A 28 -0.93 17.13 -13.90
C ALA A 28 -0.54 18.58 -13.55
N ALA A 29 -0.37 18.88 -12.25
CA ALA A 29 0.08 20.20 -11.81
C ALA A 29 1.55 20.47 -12.13
N LEU A 30 2.43 19.45 -12.07
CA LEU A 30 3.83 19.57 -12.50
C LEU A 30 3.92 19.77 -14.01
N ILE A 31 3.17 18.98 -14.78
CA ILE A 31 3.04 19.08 -16.24
C ILE A 31 2.62 20.50 -16.63
N SER A 32 1.55 21.00 -16.01
CA SER A 32 1.05 22.35 -16.27
C SER A 32 2.01 23.45 -15.82
N TYR A 33 2.86 23.20 -14.82
CA TYR A 33 3.79 24.20 -14.29
C TYR A 33 5.06 24.32 -15.14
N PHE A 34 5.59 23.19 -15.62
CA PHE A 34 6.80 23.18 -16.46
C PHE A 34 6.50 23.38 -17.94
N ASP A 35 5.31 22.99 -18.41
CA ASP A 35 4.86 23.09 -19.80
C ASP A 35 5.86 22.49 -20.81
N ASP A 36 6.49 21.36 -20.44
CA ASP A 36 7.49 20.68 -21.25
C ASP A 36 6.99 19.27 -21.63
N PRO A 37 6.72 19.01 -22.93
CA PRO A 37 6.25 17.71 -23.41
C PRO A 37 7.15 16.53 -23.03
N ALA A 38 8.47 16.70 -22.97
CA ALA A 38 9.40 15.63 -22.63
C ALA A 38 9.32 15.24 -21.15
N LEU A 39 9.04 16.20 -20.28
CA LEU A 39 8.80 15.96 -18.86
C LEU A 39 7.45 15.30 -18.63
N ASN A 40 6.44 15.58 -19.46
CA ASN A 40 5.09 15.05 -19.28
C ASN A 40 5.04 13.52 -19.39
N GLU A 41 5.71 12.97 -20.40
CA GLU A 41 5.80 11.52 -20.57
C GLU A 41 6.49 10.88 -19.36
N THR A 42 7.60 11.48 -18.91
CA THR A 42 8.38 10.99 -17.77
C THR A 42 7.58 11.04 -16.46
N ILE A 43 6.94 12.17 -16.15
CA ILE A 43 6.22 12.40 -14.89
C ILE A 43 4.94 11.55 -14.80
N SER A 44 4.34 11.18 -15.94
CA SER A 44 3.09 10.41 -15.94
C SER A 44 3.24 8.97 -15.41
N GLN A 45 4.46 8.41 -15.40
CA GLN A 45 4.68 7.02 -15.02
C GLN A 45 4.69 6.82 -13.48
N PRO A 46 4.00 5.81 -12.92
CA PRO A 46 3.88 5.61 -11.47
C PRO A 46 5.21 5.55 -10.70
N ASN A 47 6.22 4.84 -11.23
CA ASN A 47 7.53 4.71 -10.59
C ASN A 47 8.31 6.04 -10.60
N ASN A 48 8.13 6.86 -11.64
CA ASN A 48 8.78 8.16 -11.73
C ASN A 48 8.14 9.14 -10.74
N ILE A 49 6.81 9.10 -10.59
CA ILE A 49 6.11 9.86 -9.54
C ILE A 49 6.65 9.46 -8.16
N LEU A 50 6.76 8.16 -7.86
CA LEU A 50 7.33 7.68 -6.60
C LEU A 50 8.77 8.17 -6.40
N GLY A 51 9.62 8.08 -7.43
CA GLY A 51 10.99 8.59 -7.40
C GLY A 51 11.07 10.07 -7.07
N ILE A 52 10.20 10.90 -7.67
CA ILE A 52 10.10 12.33 -7.37
C ILE A 52 9.72 12.55 -5.90
N TYR A 53 8.77 11.80 -5.36
CA TYR A 53 8.38 11.92 -3.95
C TYR A 53 9.45 11.42 -2.98
N TYR A 54 10.23 10.39 -3.33
CA TYR A 54 11.40 9.98 -2.55
C TYR A 54 12.43 11.11 -2.50
N MET A 55 12.82 11.66 -3.65
CA MET A 55 13.76 12.78 -3.70
C MET A 55 13.26 13.99 -2.91
N LYS A 56 11.96 14.33 -3.04
CA LYS A 56 11.33 15.40 -2.28
C LYS A 56 11.39 15.14 -0.77
N ALA A 57 11.13 13.91 -0.32
CA ALA A 57 11.22 13.54 1.09
C ALA A 57 12.66 13.65 1.61
N LEU A 58 13.65 13.17 0.85
CA LEU A 58 15.07 13.28 1.18
C LEU A 58 15.50 14.73 1.33
N MET A 59 15.11 15.59 0.39
CA MET A 59 15.41 17.02 0.41
C MET A 59 14.75 17.72 1.61
N LYS A 60 13.46 17.45 1.88
CA LYS A 60 12.76 18.00 3.06
C LYS A 60 13.42 17.61 4.38
N ARG A 61 13.94 16.39 4.47
CA ARG A 61 14.66 15.88 5.65
C ARG A 61 16.13 16.31 5.70
N LYS A 62 16.64 17.01 4.67
CA LYS A 62 18.08 17.31 4.50
C LYS A 62 18.94 16.04 4.64
N SER A 63 18.44 14.92 4.12
CA SER A 63 19.09 13.62 4.21
C SER A 63 20.33 13.55 3.32
N THR A 64 21.35 12.81 3.77
CA THR A 64 22.59 12.55 3.03
C THR A 64 22.49 11.37 2.05
N ILE A 65 21.35 10.67 2.03
CA ILE A 65 21.11 9.56 1.11
C ILE A 65 21.20 10.04 -0.33
N LYS A 66 21.99 9.35 -1.14
CA LYS A 66 22.10 9.57 -2.59
C LYS A 66 21.10 8.68 -3.33
N PRO A 67 20.08 9.25 -3.99
CA PRO A 67 19.13 8.46 -4.76
C PRO A 67 19.79 7.95 -6.06
N TYR A 68 19.50 6.70 -6.42
CA TYR A 68 19.88 6.10 -7.69
C TYR A 68 18.63 5.55 -8.37
N THR A 69 18.60 5.59 -9.70
CA THR A 69 17.53 5.00 -10.50
C THR A 69 18.09 3.91 -11.40
N LEU A 70 17.25 2.93 -11.71
CA LEU A 70 17.51 1.89 -12.69
C LEU A 70 16.39 1.91 -13.71
N LEU A 71 16.70 1.63 -14.97
CA LEU A 71 15.69 1.51 -16.01
C LEU A 71 14.83 0.27 -15.72
N ARG A 72 13.51 0.43 -15.76
CA ARG A 72 12.59 -0.70 -15.64
C ARG A 72 12.58 -1.47 -16.97
N CYS A 73 12.86 -2.76 -16.91
CA CYS A 73 12.66 -3.70 -18.01
C CYS A 73 11.37 -4.52 -17.79
N GLY A 74 10.72 -4.99 -18.85
CA GLY A 74 9.51 -5.84 -18.79
C GLY A 74 8.19 -5.13 -19.08
N SER A 75 7.08 -5.87 -18.89
CA SER A 75 5.72 -5.44 -19.27
C SER A 75 5.26 -4.14 -18.58
N HIS A 76 4.35 -3.41 -19.23
CA HIS A 76 3.81 -2.16 -18.68
C HIS A 76 3.00 -2.44 -17.39
N TYR A 77 2.95 -1.42 -16.51
CA TYR A 77 2.38 -1.50 -15.15
C TYR A 77 0.90 -1.92 -15.10
N HIS A 78 0.17 -1.85 -16.22
CA HIS A 78 -1.26 -2.10 -16.33
C HIS A 78 -1.66 -3.34 -17.12
N GLU A 79 -0.71 -4.15 -17.57
CA GLU A 79 -1.04 -5.38 -18.29
C GLU A 79 -1.56 -6.45 -17.31
N GLU A 80 -2.77 -6.94 -17.57
CA GLU A 80 -3.42 -8.03 -16.84
C GLU A 80 -2.98 -9.41 -17.35
N MET A 81 -2.39 -9.46 -18.55
CA MET A 81 -1.85 -10.68 -19.13
C MET A 81 -0.39 -10.89 -18.72
N LEU A 82 0.00 -12.15 -18.61
CA LEU A 82 1.39 -12.53 -18.42
C LEU A 82 2.20 -12.08 -19.64
N GLY A 83 3.36 -11.48 -19.37
CA GLY A 83 4.23 -10.98 -20.42
C GLY A 83 4.79 -12.12 -21.27
N SER A 84 5.08 -11.85 -22.54
CA SER A 84 5.89 -12.75 -23.37
C SER A 84 7.39 -12.49 -23.14
N LYS A 85 8.25 -13.37 -23.67
CA LYS A 85 9.71 -13.19 -23.64
C LYS A 85 10.07 -11.80 -24.17
N SER A 86 10.83 -11.03 -23.38
CA SER A 86 11.27 -9.69 -23.77
C SER A 86 12.49 -9.74 -24.69
N ASP A 87 12.60 -8.76 -25.59
CA ASP A 87 13.74 -8.59 -26.52
C ASP A 87 15.05 -8.16 -25.85
N VAL A 88 15.10 -8.08 -24.51
CA VAL A 88 16.25 -7.63 -23.73
C VAL A 88 16.91 -8.84 -23.05
N GLY A 89 17.85 -9.46 -23.77
CA GLY A 89 18.74 -10.48 -23.23
C GLY A 89 18.10 -11.86 -23.00
N GLU A 90 18.92 -12.89 -23.06
CA GLU A 90 18.49 -14.27 -22.84
C GLU A 90 17.94 -14.45 -21.41
N ALA A 91 16.65 -14.79 -21.31
CA ALA A 91 16.09 -15.77 -20.37
C ALA A 91 15.15 -15.34 -19.21
N GLU A 92 14.70 -14.10 -19.03
CA GLU A 92 13.72 -13.79 -17.96
C GLU A 92 12.45 -13.10 -18.45
N ILE A 93 11.29 -13.69 -18.15
CA ILE A 93 9.98 -13.09 -18.43
C ILE A 93 9.62 -12.14 -17.29
N LEU A 94 9.62 -10.84 -17.57
CA LEU A 94 9.35 -9.81 -16.58
C LEU A 94 7.89 -9.37 -16.64
N SER A 95 7.04 -10.09 -15.91
CA SER A 95 5.60 -9.77 -15.77
C SER A 95 5.30 -8.81 -14.63
N SER A 96 4.20 -8.06 -14.78
CA SER A 96 3.73 -7.18 -13.73
C SER A 96 3.21 -8.00 -12.53
N ALA A 97 3.37 -7.47 -11.32
CA ALA A 97 2.78 -8.10 -10.14
C ALA A 97 1.23 -8.16 -10.22
N ARG A 98 0.61 -7.32 -11.05
CA ARG A 98 -0.85 -7.33 -11.30
C ARG A 98 -1.23 -8.56 -12.13
N SER A 99 -0.53 -8.85 -13.22
CA SER A 99 -0.84 -10.00 -14.08
C SER A 99 -0.60 -11.32 -13.36
N ILE A 100 0.48 -11.43 -12.58
CA ILE A 100 0.75 -12.61 -11.73
C ILE A 100 -0.41 -12.83 -10.74
N ARG A 101 -0.86 -11.78 -10.03
CA ARG A 101 -2.00 -11.90 -9.10
C ARG A 101 -3.32 -12.21 -9.80
N HIS A 102 -3.54 -11.67 -11.00
CA HIS A 102 -4.73 -11.98 -11.79
C HIS A 102 -4.76 -13.45 -12.21
N SER A 103 -3.63 -13.99 -12.68
CA SER A 103 -3.48 -15.42 -12.96
C SER A 103 -3.79 -16.29 -11.73
N ILE A 104 -3.24 -15.93 -10.56
CA ILE A 104 -3.51 -16.62 -9.29
C ILE A 104 -5.00 -16.54 -8.88
N ALA A 105 -5.64 -15.38 -9.06
CA ALA A 105 -7.03 -15.17 -8.65
C ALA A 105 -8.05 -15.84 -9.58
N SER A 106 -7.65 -16.14 -10.82
CA SER A 106 -8.48 -16.86 -11.81
C SER A 106 -8.41 -18.39 -11.67
N ASP A 107 -7.96 -18.89 -10.51
CA ASP A 107 -7.78 -20.32 -10.19
C ASP A 107 -6.92 -21.09 -11.21
N LEU A 108 -6.03 -20.39 -11.92
CA LEU A 108 -5.05 -21.05 -12.79
C LEU A 108 -3.97 -21.75 -11.94
N PRO A 109 -3.43 -22.89 -12.40
CA PRO A 109 -2.35 -23.59 -11.71
C PRO A 109 -1.13 -22.68 -11.48
N LEU A 110 -0.46 -22.79 -10.32
CA LEU A 110 0.76 -22.02 -10.05
C LEU A 110 1.91 -22.31 -11.01
N SER A 111 1.85 -23.42 -11.76
CA SER A 111 2.80 -23.71 -12.85
C SER A 111 2.77 -22.65 -13.95
N GLU A 112 1.63 -21.99 -14.18
CA GLU A 112 1.48 -20.95 -15.21
C GLU A 112 2.31 -19.70 -14.93
N ILE A 113 2.66 -19.45 -13.66
CA ILE A 113 3.48 -18.30 -13.27
C ILE A 113 4.95 -18.67 -13.01
N ALA A 114 5.33 -19.95 -13.20
CA ALA A 114 6.66 -20.45 -12.82
C ALA A 114 7.80 -19.71 -13.54
N ASP A 115 7.62 -19.38 -14.82
CA ASP A 115 8.62 -18.66 -15.62
C ASP A 115 8.63 -17.14 -15.37
N HIS A 116 7.71 -16.64 -14.52
CA HIS A 116 7.49 -15.22 -14.25
C HIS A 116 7.97 -14.80 -12.85
N ILE A 117 8.43 -15.75 -12.04
CA ILE A 117 8.89 -15.52 -10.66
C ILE A 117 10.13 -16.37 -10.37
N PRO A 118 10.98 -15.98 -9.40
CA PRO A 118 12.06 -16.84 -8.93
C PRO A 118 11.53 -18.17 -8.37
N ALA A 119 12.27 -19.26 -8.59
CA ALA A 119 11.87 -20.61 -8.16
C ALA A 119 11.58 -20.71 -6.64
N GLN A 120 12.31 -19.96 -5.81
CA GLN A 120 12.09 -19.90 -4.37
C GLN A 120 10.74 -19.27 -4.02
N VAL A 121 10.27 -18.31 -4.82
CA VAL A 121 8.94 -17.71 -4.65
C VAL A 121 7.88 -18.76 -4.98
N LEU A 122 8.03 -19.49 -6.10
CA LEU A 122 7.10 -20.56 -6.47
C LEU A 122 7.00 -21.62 -5.38
N GLN A 123 8.14 -22.07 -4.83
CA GLN A 123 8.18 -23.03 -3.74
C GLN A 123 7.38 -22.55 -2.51
N LEU A 124 7.55 -21.28 -2.12
CA LEU A 124 6.81 -20.69 -1.01
C LEU A 124 5.30 -20.60 -1.31
N LEU A 125 4.92 -20.21 -2.52
CA LEU A 125 3.51 -20.13 -2.92
C LEU A 125 2.84 -21.50 -2.87
N VAL A 126 3.49 -22.54 -3.41
CA VAL A 126 2.99 -23.93 -3.36
C VAL A 126 2.87 -24.43 -1.92
N GLN A 127 3.86 -24.13 -1.06
CA GLN A 127 3.82 -24.53 0.35
C GLN A 127 2.62 -23.93 1.11
N HIS A 128 2.24 -22.69 0.78
CA HIS A 128 1.17 -21.96 1.47
C HIS A 128 -0.20 -22.06 0.79
N GLN A 129 -0.27 -22.64 -0.41
CA GLN A 129 -1.51 -22.78 -1.17
C GLN A 129 -2.53 -23.63 -0.40
N GLY A 130 -3.76 -23.11 -0.30
CA GLY A 130 -4.85 -23.78 0.42
C GLY A 130 -4.73 -23.74 1.95
N GLN A 131 -3.72 -23.06 2.51
CA GLN A 131 -3.52 -22.93 3.95
C GLN A 131 -3.52 -21.48 4.42
N SER A 132 -2.82 -20.61 3.69
CA SER A 132 -2.74 -19.17 3.99
C SER A 132 -2.66 -18.30 2.73
N PHE A 133 -2.81 -18.90 1.56
CA PHE A 133 -2.71 -18.28 0.24
C PHE A 133 -3.59 -19.03 -0.77
N PRO A 134 -4.23 -18.34 -1.75
CA PRO A 134 -4.25 -16.90 -1.96
C PRO A 134 -5.29 -16.17 -1.09
N ILE A 135 -4.97 -14.93 -0.71
CA ILE A 135 -5.93 -13.97 -0.15
C ILE A 135 -6.23 -12.90 -1.20
N THR A 136 -7.50 -12.65 -1.44
CA THR A 136 -8.03 -11.70 -2.43
C THR A 136 -8.85 -10.61 -1.74
N THR A 137 -9.20 -9.58 -2.51
CA THR A 137 -9.97 -8.43 -2.04
C THR A 137 -11.27 -8.82 -1.37
N ASP A 138 -11.98 -9.81 -1.92
CA ASP A 138 -13.32 -10.18 -1.45
C ASP A 138 -13.32 -11.05 -0.19
N ASP A 139 -12.15 -11.54 0.25
CA ASP A 139 -12.01 -12.20 1.56
C ASP A 139 -12.26 -11.22 2.73
N PHE A 140 -12.26 -9.91 2.47
CA PHE A 140 -12.54 -8.84 3.44
C PHE A 140 -13.98 -8.33 3.38
N THR A 141 -14.83 -8.89 2.52
CA THR A 141 -16.20 -8.41 2.27
C THR A 141 -17.03 -8.29 3.56
N ALA A 142 -17.08 -9.35 4.36
CA ALA A 142 -17.90 -9.35 5.57
C ALA A 142 -17.42 -8.30 6.60
N VAL A 143 -16.10 -8.16 6.75
CA VAL A 143 -15.49 -7.23 7.72
C VAL A 143 -15.79 -5.78 7.33
N LEU A 144 -15.60 -5.42 6.05
CA LEU A 144 -15.95 -4.09 5.56
C LEU A 144 -17.46 -3.84 5.65
N GLY A 145 -18.29 -4.80 5.21
CA GLY A 145 -19.75 -4.66 5.27
C GLY A 145 -20.26 -4.38 6.69
N TYR A 146 -19.75 -5.10 7.69
CA TYR A 146 -20.06 -4.84 9.10
C TYR A 146 -19.67 -3.41 9.51
N ARG A 147 -18.47 -2.96 9.15
CA ARG A 147 -17.98 -1.60 9.49
C ARG A 147 -18.85 -0.51 8.85
N LEU A 148 -19.22 -0.68 7.58
CA LEU A 148 -20.08 0.25 6.87
C LEU A 148 -21.47 0.36 7.51
N LEU A 149 -22.09 -0.77 7.86
CA LEU A 149 -23.42 -0.78 8.50
C LEU A 149 -23.41 -0.14 9.89
N ASN A 150 -22.32 -0.31 10.65
CA ASN A 150 -22.21 0.26 11.98
C ASN A 150 -22.04 1.80 11.97
N GLU A 151 -21.50 2.34 10.88
CA GLU A 151 -21.09 3.76 10.82
C GLU A 151 -21.84 4.61 9.79
N MET A 152 -22.65 4.02 8.93
CA MET A 152 -23.40 4.73 7.88
C MET A 152 -24.21 5.93 8.39
N ASN A 153 -24.71 5.88 9.63
CA ASN A 153 -25.48 6.98 10.22
C ASN A 153 -24.62 8.21 10.58
N LYS A 154 -23.31 8.03 10.77
CA LYS A 154 -22.35 9.12 11.05
C LYS A 154 -21.69 9.65 9.77
N GLY A 155 -21.67 8.83 8.72
CA GLY A 155 -20.85 9.08 7.55
C GLY A 155 -19.39 8.66 7.77
N PHE A 156 -18.54 8.99 6.80
CA PHE A 156 -17.16 8.48 6.71
C PHE A 156 -16.10 9.57 6.52
N THR A 157 -16.44 10.84 6.70
CA THR A 157 -15.51 11.97 6.47
C THR A 157 -14.36 12.05 7.47
N ASP A 158 -14.47 11.38 8.62
CA ASP A 158 -13.41 11.31 9.62
C ASP A 158 -12.24 10.40 9.17
N TYR A 159 -12.47 9.55 8.17
CA TYR A 159 -11.48 8.64 7.63
C TYR A 159 -10.54 9.30 6.63
N ILE A 160 -9.29 8.83 6.60
CA ILE A 160 -8.25 9.35 5.72
C ILE A 160 -8.69 9.23 4.24
N ASP A 161 -8.45 10.30 3.47
CA ASP A 161 -8.75 10.41 2.03
C ASP A 161 -10.25 10.40 1.64
N VAL A 162 -11.18 10.30 2.60
CA VAL A 162 -12.63 10.27 2.34
C VAL A 162 -13.21 11.69 2.30
N SER A 163 -13.54 12.18 1.10
CA SER A 163 -14.28 13.43 0.93
C SER A 163 -15.77 13.27 1.24
N GLU A 164 -16.45 14.38 1.56
CA GLU A 164 -17.91 14.44 1.76
C GLU A 164 -18.70 13.75 0.63
N ASN A 165 -18.43 14.12 -0.62
CA ASN A 165 -19.05 13.49 -1.80
C ASN A 165 -18.86 11.95 -1.87
N LEU A 166 -17.71 11.44 -1.39
CA LEU A 166 -17.46 9.99 -1.37
C LEU A 166 -18.19 9.34 -0.20
N SER A 167 -18.20 9.99 0.98
CA SER A 167 -18.97 9.56 2.15
C SER A 167 -20.45 9.43 1.82
N ASP A 168 -21.06 10.46 1.23
CA ASP A 168 -22.48 10.46 0.86
C ASP A 168 -22.80 9.35 -0.14
N ARG A 169 -21.89 9.12 -1.09
CA ARG A 169 -22.03 8.02 -2.04
C ARG A 169 -21.94 6.66 -1.36
N ILE A 170 -21.00 6.46 -0.45
CA ILE A 170 -20.89 5.21 0.32
C ILE A 170 -22.18 4.96 1.10
N VAL A 171 -22.69 5.97 1.81
CA VAL A 171 -23.94 5.87 2.59
C VAL A 171 -25.13 5.54 1.68
N LYS A 172 -25.23 6.19 0.52
CA LYS A 172 -26.31 5.94 -0.44
C LYS A 172 -26.26 4.52 -1.00
N GLU A 173 -25.08 4.03 -1.36
CA GLU A 173 -24.90 2.77 -2.08
C GLU A 173 -24.74 1.55 -1.13
N VAL A 174 -24.59 1.75 0.19
CA VAL A 174 -24.36 0.65 1.16
C VAL A 174 -25.47 -0.41 1.14
N GLY A 175 -26.71 -0.02 0.82
CA GLY A 175 -27.84 -0.96 0.68
C GLY A 175 -27.69 -1.94 -0.50
N HIS A 176 -26.75 -1.70 -1.40
CA HIS A 176 -26.40 -2.55 -2.54
C HIS A 176 -25.08 -3.30 -2.34
N TYR A 177 -24.51 -3.29 -1.13
CA TYR A 177 -23.24 -3.97 -0.82
C TYR A 177 -23.35 -5.48 -1.03
N ARG A 178 -22.47 -6.06 -1.85
CA ARG A 178 -22.41 -7.51 -2.17
C ARG A 178 -21.04 -8.11 -1.89
N SER A 179 -20.02 -7.49 -2.46
CA SER A 179 -18.61 -7.84 -2.30
C SER A 179 -17.79 -6.56 -2.23
N LEU A 180 -16.55 -6.65 -1.74
CA LEU A 180 -15.67 -5.48 -1.69
C LEU A 180 -15.32 -4.99 -3.11
N SER A 181 -15.02 -5.91 -4.03
CA SER A 181 -14.72 -5.61 -5.42
C SER A 181 -15.92 -4.97 -6.13
N ASP A 182 -17.12 -5.56 -6.03
CA ASP A 182 -18.33 -5.00 -6.64
C ASP A 182 -18.64 -3.60 -6.07
N PHE A 183 -18.40 -3.41 -4.78
CA PHE A 183 -18.66 -2.11 -4.15
C PHE A 183 -17.65 -1.05 -4.60
N ILE A 184 -16.38 -1.40 -4.81
CA ILE A 184 -15.42 -0.48 -5.42
C ILE A 184 -15.92 -0.03 -6.80
N ASP A 185 -16.37 -0.98 -7.63
CA ASP A 185 -16.86 -0.67 -8.97
C ASP A 185 -18.15 0.14 -8.96
N LEU A 186 -19.06 -0.14 -8.02
CA LEU A 186 -20.28 0.66 -7.81
C LEU A 186 -19.95 2.10 -7.41
N LEU A 187 -18.92 2.30 -6.58
CA LEU A 187 -18.51 3.63 -6.13
C LEU A 187 -17.70 4.41 -7.17
N LYS A 188 -17.15 3.73 -8.18
CA LYS A 188 -16.31 4.32 -9.22
C LYS A 188 -17.05 5.40 -10.01
N THR A 189 -16.38 6.53 -10.20
CA THR A 189 -16.83 7.63 -11.07
C THR A 189 -15.65 8.20 -11.85
N LYS A 190 -15.90 9.23 -12.67
CA LYS A 190 -14.83 10.04 -13.26
C LYS A 190 -13.95 10.69 -12.18
N ASP A 191 -14.54 11.05 -11.05
CA ASP A 191 -13.88 11.76 -9.94
C ASP A 191 -13.30 10.80 -8.87
N PHE A 192 -13.62 9.51 -8.93
CA PHE A 192 -13.16 8.52 -7.96
C PHE A 192 -12.58 7.30 -8.66
N THR A 193 -11.25 7.27 -8.74
CA THR A 193 -10.50 6.13 -9.29
C THR A 193 -10.63 4.90 -8.41
N HIS A 194 -10.54 3.71 -9.01
CA HIS A 194 -10.55 2.43 -8.30
C HIS A 194 -9.50 2.38 -7.17
N ALA A 195 -8.28 2.87 -7.41
CA ALA A 195 -7.22 2.88 -6.39
C ALA A 195 -7.54 3.79 -5.20
N ARG A 196 -8.17 4.95 -5.45
CA ARG A 196 -8.61 5.87 -4.39
C ARG A 196 -9.71 5.24 -3.55
N ILE A 197 -10.74 4.70 -4.19
CA ILE A 197 -11.87 4.07 -3.49
C ILE A 197 -11.40 2.88 -2.67
N SER A 198 -10.60 1.99 -3.27
CA SER A 198 -10.03 0.83 -2.58
C SER A 198 -9.27 1.27 -1.31
N ARG A 199 -8.44 2.31 -1.40
CA ARG A 199 -7.72 2.85 -0.24
C ARG A 199 -8.66 3.42 0.83
N CYS A 200 -9.64 4.23 0.42
CA CYS A 200 -10.63 4.80 1.34
C CYS A 200 -11.40 3.71 2.10
N LEU A 201 -11.85 2.66 1.41
CA LEU A 201 -12.54 1.54 2.04
C LEU A 201 -11.61 0.76 3.00
N MET A 202 -10.32 0.62 2.67
CA MET A 202 -9.34 0.05 3.61
C MET A 202 -9.15 0.92 4.85
N HIS A 203 -9.06 2.25 4.70
CA HIS A 203 -8.97 3.16 5.85
C HIS A 203 -10.21 3.06 6.74
N ILE A 204 -11.41 2.97 6.16
CA ILE A 204 -12.66 2.76 6.89
C ILE A 204 -12.61 1.43 7.65
N MET A 205 -12.29 0.32 6.96
CA MET A 205 -12.19 -1.02 7.55
C MET A 205 -11.19 -1.08 8.71
N LEU A 206 -10.05 -0.39 8.56
CA LEU A 206 -8.95 -0.38 9.52
C LEU A 206 -9.10 0.67 10.62
N GLY A 207 -10.12 1.52 10.60
CA GLY A 207 -10.28 2.55 11.62
C GLY A 207 -9.34 3.75 11.47
N MET A 208 -8.75 3.98 10.29
CA MET A 208 -7.69 4.98 10.11
C MET A 208 -8.26 6.39 9.89
N GLN A 209 -8.12 7.26 10.89
CA GLN A 209 -8.76 8.57 10.95
C GLN A 209 -7.80 9.75 10.67
N ASN A 210 -8.37 10.86 10.21
CA ASN A 210 -7.64 12.09 9.88
C ASN A 210 -6.93 12.70 11.10
N GLU A 211 -7.57 12.70 12.27
CA GLU A 211 -7.00 13.24 13.50
C GLU A 211 -5.73 12.48 13.90
N THR A 212 -5.80 11.15 13.95
CA THR A 212 -4.67 10.27 14.27
C THR A 212 -3.51 10.44 13.29
N LEU A 213 -3.79 10.54 11.98
CA LEU A 213 -2.77 10.82 10.98
C LEU A 213 -2.13 12.20 11.18
N ALA A 214 -2.94 13.24 11.40
CA ALA A 214 -2.45 14.60 11.64
C ALA A 214 -1.55 14.64 12.88
N ASP A 215 -1.91 13.88 13.90
CA ASP A 215 -1.09 13.68 15.09
C ASP A 215 0.26 13.06 14.72
N TYR A 216 0.29 11.94 13.99
CA TYR A 216 1.55 11.30 13.57
C TYR A 216 2.43 12.24 12.74
N ILE A 217 1.84 13.02 11.82
CA ILE A 217 2.57 14.02 11.02
C ILE A 217 3.22 15.07 11.93
N ARG A 218 2.51 15.58 12.95
CA ARG A 218 3.07 16.55 13.93
C ARG A 218 4.21 15.96 14.76
N SER A 219 4.37 14.63 14.79
CA SER A 219 5.43 13.92 15.52
C SER A 219 6.46 13.26 14.61
N ASP A 220 6.71 13.84 13.43
CA ASP A 220 7.69 13.36 12.45
C ASP A 220 7.38 11.97 11.85
N TYR A 221 6.09 11.70 11.60
CA TYR A 221 5.56 10.57 10.83
C TYR A 221 5.74 9.18 11.43
N ILE A 222 6.97 8.70 11.60
CA ILE A 222 7.29 7.31 11.98
C ILE A 222 8.02 7.30 13.31
N ALA A 223 7.54 6.47 14.24
CA ALA A 223 8.02 6.48 15.62
C ALA A 223 8.75 5.20 16.05
N TYR A 224 8.90 4.20 15.17
CA TYR A 224 9.70 2.99 15.41
C TYR A 224 10.10 2.31 14.09
N ALA A 225 11.13 1.46 14.16
CA ALA A 225 11.51 0.54 13.10
C ALA A 225 11.27 -0.90 13.57
N ARG A 226 10.54 -1.71 12.79
CA ARG A 226 10.24 -3.10 13.11
C ARG A 226 10.86 -4.04 12.08
N PRO A 227 11.99 -4.72 12.39
CA PRO A 227 12.55 -5.73 11.50
C PRO A 227 11.58 -6.91 11.34
N LEU A 228 11.27 -7.27 10.10
CA LEU A 228 10.43 -8.45 9.78
C LEU A 228 11.28 -9.70 9.50
N GLY A 229 12.49 -9.50 9.00
CA GLY A 229 13.46 -10.56 8.75
C GLY A 229 14.87 -10.00 8.52
N PHE A 230 15.88 -10.85 8.67
CA PHE A 230 17.27 -10.53 8.35
C PHE A 230 18.03 -11.78 7.94
N ARG A 231 19.11 -11.61 7.18
CA ARG A 231 20.05 -12.70 6.91
C ARG A 231 21.01 -12.89 8.07
N ASN A 232 21.36 -14.13 8.38
CA ASN A 232 22.25 -14.47 9.49
C ASN A 232 23.63 -13.79 9.36
N ASP A 233 24.10 -13.53 8.13
CA ASP A 233 25.36 -12.83 7.87
C ASP A 233 25.25 -11.29 7.92
N SER A 234 24.05 -10.73 8.08
CA SER A 234 23.79 -9.28 8.19
C SER A 234 23.61 -8.78 9.63
N VAL A 235 23.95 -9.60 10.64
CA VAL A 235 23.77 -9.23 12.06
C VAL A 235 24.60 -7.99 12.46
N THR A 236 25.78 -7.81 11.86
CA THR A 236 26.63 -6.63 12.08
C THR A 236 25.93 -5.35 11.61
N LEU A 237 25.26 -5.40 10.46
CA LEU A 237 24.47 -4.28 9.94
C LEU A 237 23.29 -3.93 10.87
N LEU A 238 22.60 -4.93 11.41
CA LEU A 238 21.49 -4.71 12.34
C LEU A 238 21.96 -4.07 13.65
N SER A 239 23.15 -4.47 14.12
CA SER A 239 23.78 -3.89 15.31
C SER A 239 24.15 -2.43 15.08
N ALA A 240 24.82 -2.12 13.96
CA ALA A 240 25.12 -0.75 13.57
C ALA A 240 23.84 0.10 13.38
N ALA A 241 22.80 -0.46 12.77
CA ALA A 241 21.51 0.23 12.62
C ALA A 241 20.89 0.57 13.98
N LYS A 242 20.98 -0.35 14.96
CA LYS A 242 20.49 -0.11 16.33
C LYS A 242 21.27 0.98 17.06
N GLU A 243 22.58 1.11 16.81
CA GLU A 243 23.44 2.11 17.42
C GLU A 243 23.27 3.52 16.82
N HIS A 244 22.94 3.61 15.53
CA HIS A 244 22.89 4.87 14.79
C HIS A 244 21.47 5.36 14.45
N THR A 245 20.44 4.57 14.75
CA THR A 245 19.05 4.97 14.49
C THR A 245 18.57 6.05 15.44
N SER A 246 17.77 6.98 14.93
CA SER A 246 17.06 7.99 15.72
C SER A 246 15.70 7.50 16.26
N ILE A 247 15.25 6.32 15.83
CA ILE A 247 13.98 5.71 16.24
C ILE A 247 14.22 4.33 16.86
N PRO A 248 13.38 3.90 17.83
CA PRO A 248 13.55 2.60 18.47
C PRO A 248 13.44 1.43 17.49
N LEU A 249 14.34 0.46 17.63
CA LEU A 249 14.31 -0.79 16.87
C LEU A 249 13.53 -1.87 17.65
N LEU A 250 12.33 -2.19 17.19
CA LEU A 250 11.42 -3.13 17.83
C LEU A 250 11.63 -4.56 17.29
N GLY A 251 12.47 -5.34 17.96
CA GLY A 251 12.70 -6.74 17.61
C GLY A 251 11.60 -7.70 18.08
N LYS A 252 11.08 -7.53 19.30
CA LYS A 252 10.00 -8.36 19.86
C LYS A 252 8.83 -7.49 20.27
N LEU A 253 7.63 -7.89 19.90
CA LEU A 253 6.40 -7.17 20.27
C LEU A 253 6.15 -7.16 21.78
N ALA A 254 6.59 -8.19 22.50
CA ALA A 254 6.46 -8.25 23.96
C ALA A 254 7.21 -7.09 24.66
N ASP A 255 8.27 -6.57 24.05
CA ASP A 255 9.08 -5.49 24.63
C ASP A 255 8.52 -4.09 24.27
N ALA A 256 7.50 -4.01 23.42
CA ALA A 256 7.02 -2.76 22.85
C ALA A 256 6.60 -1.73 23.91
N LYS A 257 5.91 -2.16 24.98
CA LYS A 257 5.46 -1.26 26.06
C LYS A 257 6.62 -0.60 26.81
N ASN A 258 7.78 -1.23 26.83
CA ASN A 258 8.96 -0.73 27.55
C ASN A 258 9.85 0.15 26.66
N ILE A 259 9.80 -0.07 25.35
CA ILE A 259 10.70 0.58 24.37
C ILE A 259 10.04 1.78 23.69
N LEU A 260 8.72 1.71 23.45
CA LEU A 260 8.00 2.69 22.67
C LEU A 260 7.36 3.76 23.56
N SER A 261 7.35 5.00 23.07
CA SER A 261 6.50 6.05 23.64
C SER A 261 5.02 5.67 23.51
N PRO A 262 4.11 6.26 24.31
CA PRO A 262 2.68 5.98 24.20
C PRO A 262 2.13 6.13 22.78
N LYS A 263 2.63 7.13 22.04
CA LYS A 263 2.24 7.39 20.65
C LYS A 263 2.79 6.37 19.67
N ALA A 264 4.07 5.99 19.81
CA ALA A 264 4.66 4.94 19.00
C ALA A 264 3.99 3.59 19.26
N TYR A 265 3.60 3.33 20.51
CA TYR A 265 2.85 2.13 20.88
C TYR A 265 1.43 2.13 20.29
N ALA A 266 0.74 3.27 20.25
CA ALA A 266 -0.56 3.40 19.59
C ALA A 266 -0.47 3.10 18.08
N MET A 267 0.52 3.67 17.40
CA MET A 267 0.82 3.36 15.99
C MET A 267 1.10 1.87 15.78
N LEU A 268 1.85 1.24 16.68
CA LEU A 268 2.08 -0.20 16.64
C LEU A 268 0.78 -1.01 16.83
N GLN A 269 -0.16 -0.55 17.66
CA GLN A 269 -1.44 -1.23 17.81
C GLN A 269 -2.27 -1.20 16.52
N GLU A 270 -2.19 -0.12 15.74
CA GLU A 270 -2.83 -0.04 14.42
C GLU A 270 -2.22 -1.05 13.43
N ASP A 271 -0.89 -1.17 13.39
CA ASP A 271 -0.20 -2.20 12.59
C ASP A 271 -0.62 -3.63 13.01
N ILE A 272 -0.67 -3.89 14.32
CA ILE A 272 -1.09 -5.18 14.88
C ILE A 272 -2.54 -5.47 14.51
N TYR A 273 -3.42 -4.48 14.64
CA TYR A 273 -4.83 -4.60 14.28
C TYR A 273 -4.99 -4.91 12.78
N ALA A 274 -4.28 -4.22 11.90
CA ALA A 274 -4.29 -4.51 10.47
C ALA A 274 -3.83 -5.95 10.17
N SER A 275 -2.78 -6.43 10.85
CA SER A 275 -2.36 -7.83 10.75
C SER A 275 -3.43 -8.79 11.24
N HIS A 276 -4.08 -8.51 12.37
CA HIS A 276 -5.15 -9.35 12.91
C HIS A 276 -6.36 -9.41 11.97
N VAL A 277 -6.77 -8.29 11.37
CA VAL A 277 -7.85 -8.28 10.35
C VAL A 277 -7.46 -9.18 9.17
N TYR A 278 -6.21 -9.12 8.71
CA TYR A 278 -5.73 -10.01 7.66
C TYR A 278 -5.70 -11.49 8.11
N GLN A 279 -5.24 -11.79 9.32
CA GLN A 279 -5.21 -13.15 9.86
C GLN A 279 -6.62 -13.72 10.09
N LEU A 280 -7.60 -12.88 10.40
CA LEU A 280 -9.00 -13.27 10.48
C LEU A 280 -9.52 -13.72 9.10
N ALA A 281 -9.23 -12.96 8.04
CA ALA A 281 -9.60 -13.35 6.67
C ALA A 281 -8.96 -14.68 6.27
N VAL A 282 -7.67 -14.88 6.60
CA VAL A 282 -6.96 -16.16 6.39
C VAL A 282 -7.65 -17.32 7.12
N ALA A 283 -7.93 -17.14 8.42
CA ALA A 283 -8.56 -18.16 9.25
C ALA A 283 -9.95 -18.55 8.73
N GLN A 284 -10.73 -17.56 8.30
CA GLN A 284 -12.06 -17.79 7.74
C GLN A 284 -12.02 -18.50 6.39
N LYS A 285 -11.14 -18.07 5.48
CA LYS A 285 -11.03 -18.64 4.13
C LYS A 285 -10.55 -20.09 4.14
N PHE A 286 -9.51 -20.38 4.93
CA PHE A 286 -8.85 -21.69 4.91
C PHE A 286 -9.25 -22.58 6.09
N HIS A 287 -10.23 -22.17 6.90
CA HIS A 287 -10.66 -22.89 8.10
C HIS A 287 -9.51 -23.21 9.06
N THR A 288 -8.54 -22.29 9.16
CA THR A 288 -7.37 -22.42 10.05
C THR A 288 -7.59 -21.65 11.35
N THR A 289 -6.74 -21.90 12.35
CA THR A 289 -6.77 -21.14 13.60
C THR A 289 -6.23 -19.73 13.40
N PHE A 290 -6.89 -18.75 14.00
CA PHE A 290 -6.41 -17.36 14.04
C PHE A 290 -4.98 -17.28 14.61
N SER A 291 -4.05 -16.74 13.83
CA SER A 291 -2.66 -16.53 14.25
C SER A 291 -2.49 -15.12 14.83
N HIS A 292 -2.14 -15.02 16.11
CA HIS A 292 -1.93 -13.72 16.74
C HIS A 292 -0.56 -13.14 16.34
N GLU A 293 -0.50 -11.85 16.01
CA GLU A 293 0.73 -11.17 15.55
C GLU A 293 1.92 -11.34 16.52
N TYR A 294 1.67 -11.42 17.84
CA TYR A 294 2.70 -11.63 18.86
C TYR A 294 3.37 -13.01 18.83
N GLN A 295 2.75 -13.99 18.14
CA GLN A 295 3.32 -15.32 17.96
C GLN A 295 4.28 -15.38 16.76
N ARG A 296 4.25 -14.37 15.88
CA ARG A 296 5.12 -14.32 14.70
C ARG A 296 6.55 -13.99 15.10
N ARG A 297 7.47 -14.86 14.68
CA ARG A 297 8.91 -14.68 14.88
C ARG A 297 9.50 -13.93 13.71
N ILE A 298 10.54 -13.14 13.98
CA ILE A 298 11.38 -12.55 12.93
C ILE A 298 11.96 -13.69 12.09
N ILE A 299 11.89 -13.54 10.77
CA ILE A 299 12.43 -14.49 9.82
C ILE A 299 13.97 -14.36 9.80
N LYS A 300 14.67 -15.47 9.95
CA LYS A 300 16.13 -15.54 9.85
C LYS A 300 16.49 -16.47 8.72
N ILE A 301 17.28 -15.98 7.76
CA ILE A 301 17.71 -16.72 6.57
C ILE A 301 19.23 -16.85 6.60
#